data_AF-A0A832GH11-F1
#
_entry.id   AF-A0A832GH11-F1
#
_cell.length_a   1.000
_cell.length_b   1.000
_cell.length_c   1.000
_cell.angle_alpha   90.00
_cell.angle_beta   90.00
_cell.angle_gamma   90.00
#
_symmetry.space_group_name_H-M   'P 1'
#
loop_
_entity.id
_entity.type
_entity.pdbx_description
1 polymer ?
#
loop_
_entity_poly.entity_id
_entity_poly.type
_entity_poly.pdbx_seq_one_letter_code
_entity_poly.pdbx_strand_id
1 'polypeptide(L)'
;MQRAPVTELLHSHRTTGYTVAPASGLSFGREQEPVPRQRVEVIVSHEEADAILEEIHQRDFHSGSFILWTTEVKVLRRSRFVR
;
A
#
# COMPACT_ATOMS: atom_id res chain seq x y z
N MET A 1 -13.27 12.28 -5.72
CA MET A 1 -12.50 11.04 -5.94
C MET A 1 -12.70 10.16 -4.73
N GLN A 2 -13.20 8.93 -4.91
CA GLN A 2 -13.25 7.93 -3.83
C GLN A 2 -11.82 7.65 -3.37
N ARG A 3 -11.57 7.60 -2.05
CA ARG A 3 -10.26 7.22 -1.51
C ARG A 3 -10.06 5.73 -1.76
N ALA A 4 -8.85 5.34 -2.18
CA ALA A 4 -8.54 3.93 -2.37
C ALA A 4 -8.58 3.23 -1.00
N PRO A 5 -9.15 2.02 -0.87
CA PRO A 5 -9.28 1.33 0.41
C PRO A 5 -7.97 1.21 1.22
N VAL A 6 -6.84 1.03 0.54
CA VAL A 6 -5.51 1.01 1.15
C VAL A 6 -5.15 2.36 1.80
N THR A 7 -5.47 3.48 1.16
CA THR A 7 -5.18 4.81 1.74
C THR A 7 -6.00 5.10 3.00
N GLU A 8 -7.21 4.55 3.11
CA GLU A 8 -8.02 4.63 4.32
C GLU A 8 -7.43 3.80 5.46
N LEU A 9 -6.93 2.60 5.15
CA LEU A 9 -6.19 1.77 6.09
C LEU A 9 -4.92 2.47 6.60
N LEU A 10 -4.14 3.07 5.71
CA LEU A 10 -2.93 3.81 6.12
C LEU A 10 -3.27 5.00 7.03
N HIS A 11 -4.44 5.61 6.85
CA HIS A 11 -4.94 6.64 7.75
C HIS A 11 -5.35 6.08 9.12
N SER A 12 -5.99 4.92 9.20
CA SER A 12 -6.35 4.30 10.50
C SER A 12 -5.12 3.89 11.31
N HIS A 13 -4.05 3.45 10.63
CA HIS A 13 -2.73 3.20 11.23
C HIS A 13 -1.95 4.47 11.58
N ARG A 14 -2.51 5.66 11.34
CA ARG A 14 -1.88 6.96 11.64
C ARG A 14 -0.49 7.13 11.03
N THR A 15 -0.26 6.52 9.87
CA THR A 15 0.98 6.66 9.11
C THR A 15 1.26 8.14 8.82
N THR A 16 2.52 8.53 8.82
CA THR A 16 2.89 9.96 8.71
C THR A 16 2.79 10.51 7.30
N GLY A 17 2.71 9.63 6.30
CA GLY A 17 2.48 9.98 4.91
C GLY A 17 2.58 8.76 4.01
N TYR A 18 2.08 8.89 2.78
CA TYR A 18 2.20 7.88 1.73
C TYR A 18 2.35 8.58 0.38
N THR A 19 2.88 7.85 -0.59
CA THR A 19 2.98 8.28 -1.99
C THR A 19 2.09 7.39 -2.86
N VAL A 20 1.38 8.00 -3.80
CA VAL A 20 0.57 7.27 -4.80
C VAL A 20 1.12 7.56 -6.18
N ALA A 21 1.41 6.50 -6.93
CA ALA A 21 1.87 6.57 -8.31
C ALA A 21 0.94 5.75 -9.23
N PRO A 22 0.75 6.17 -10.50
CA PRO A 22 0.08 5.33 -11.49
C PRO A 22 0.91 4.08 -11.75
N ALA A 23 0.24 2.96 -11.99
CA ALA A 23 0.87 1.70 -12.36
C ALA A 23 0.23 1.13 -13.64
N SER A 24 1.01 0.35 -14.38
CA SER A 24 0.54 -0.48 -15.50
C SER A 24 1.05 -1.91 -15.29
N GLY A 25 0.38 -2.87 -15.90
CA GLY A 25 0.76 -4.27 -15.76
C GLY A 25 -0.22 -5.21 -16.43
N LEU A 26 0.21 -6.46 -16.58
CA LEU A 26 -0.60 -7.53 -17.13
C LEU A 26 -1.18 -8.37 -15.99
N SER A 27 -2.43 -8.81 -16.17
CA SER A 27 -3.06 -9.78 -15.29
C SER A 27 -3.26 -11.08 -16.08
N PHE A 28 -2.77 -12.22 -15.57
CA PHE A 28 -2.85 -13.52 -16.25
C PHE A 28 -2.26 -13.52 -17.69
N GLY A 29 -1.23 -12.70 -17.93
CA GLY A 29 -0.59 -12.59 -19.25
C GLY A 29 -1.46 -11.96 -20.35
N ARG A 30 -2.62 -11.40 -19.97
CA ARG A 30 -3.52 -10.68 -20.89
C ARG A 30 -3.57 -9.21 -20.49
N GLU A 31 -3.58 -8.34 -21.50
CA GLU A 31 -4.01 -6.98 -21.32
C GLU A 31 -5.53 -7.05 -21.12
N GLN A 32 -5.97 -7.10 -19.85
CA GLN A 32 -7.37 -6.86 -19.53
C GLN A 32 -7.71 -5.40 -19.86
N GLU A 33 -8.99 -5.06 -19.95
CA GLU A 33 -9.45 -3.67 -20.06
C GLU A 33 -8.61 -2.75 -19.17
N PRO A 34 -8.36 -1.49 -19.58
CA PRO A 34 -7.52 -0.55 -18.83
C PRO A 34 -8.14 -0.25 -17.47
N VAL A 35 -7.91 -1.15 -16.51
CA VAL A 35 -8.24 -0.96 -15.11
C VAL A 35 -7.18 0.00 -14.56
N PRO A 36 -7.58 1.15 -14.01
CA PRO A 36 -6.65 2.08 -13.37
C PRO A 36 -5.94 1.35 -12.22
N ARG A 37 -4.64 1.12 -12.35
CA ARG A 37 -3.80 0.53 -11.29
C ARG A 37 -3.04 1.63 -10.59
N GLN A 38 -2.91 1.48 -9.28
CA GLN A 38 -2.18 2.42 -8.44
C GLN A 38 -1.15 1.66 -7.61
N ARG A 39 0.01 2.26 -7.44
CA ARG A 39 1.02 1.82 -6.47
C ARG A 39 0.99 2.80 -5.30
N VAL A 40 0.80 2.26 -4.10
CA VAL A 40 0.84 3.02 -2.86
C VAL A 40 2.09 2.60 -2.10
N GLU A 41 2.93 3.58 -1.77
CA GLU A 41 4.18 3.37 -1.04
C GLU A 41 4.12 4.14 0.28
N VAL A 42 4.51 3.48 1.36
CA VAL A 42 4.50 4.03 2.71
C VAL A 42 5.79 3.62 3.45
N ILE A 43 6.31 4.53 4.28
CA ILE A 43 7.47 4.26 5.13
C ILE A 43 6.97 4.24 6.58
N VAL A 44 7.16 3.09 7.23
CA VAL A 44 6.74 2.80 8.60
C VAL A 44 7.82 1.97 9.31
N SER A 45 7.67 1.76 10.62
CA SER A 45 8.44 0.74 11.33
C SER A 45 8.10 -0.67 10.86
N HIS A 46 8.97 -1.64 11.17
CA HIS A 46 8.73 -3.06 10.87
C HIS A 46 7.44 -3.57 11.54
N GLU A 47 7.20 -3.22 12.80
CA GLU A 47 6.00 -3.64 13.55
C GLU A 47 4.71 -3.10 12.91
N GLU A 48 4.71 -1.84 12.48
CA GLU A 48 3.58 -1.24 11.78
C GLU A 48 3.38 -1.87 10.39
N ALA A 49 4.47 -2.20 9.68
CA ALA A 49 4.38 -2.89 8.39
C ALA A 49 3.69 -4.26 8.53
N ASP A 50 4.09 -5.04 9.53
CA ASP A 50 3.48 -6.36 9.81
C ASP A 50 2.00 -6.23 10.17
N ALA A 51 1.64 -5.25 11.02
CA ALA A 51 0.24 -4.99 11.38
C ALA A 51 -0.63 -4.58 10.19
N ILE A 52 -0.10 -3.72 9.30
CA ILE A 52 -0.80 -3.31 8.08
C ILE A 52 -1.00 -4.50 7.15
N LEU A 53 0.03 -5.34 6.95
CA LEU A 53 -0.07 -6.52 6.08
C LEU A 53 -1.09 -7.53 6.61
N GLU A 54 -1.08 -7.80 7.91
CA GLU A 54 -2.06 -8.67 8.56
C GLU A 54 -3.48 -8.14 8.39
N GLU A 55 -3.70 -6.83 8.59
CA GLU A 55 -5.02 -6.24 8.40
C GLU A 55 -5.46 -6.25 6.93
N ILE A 56 -4.53 -6.11 5.97
CA ILE A 56 -4.83 -6.26 4.55
C ILE A 56 -5.27 -7.69 4.24
N HIS A 57 -4.61 -8.68 4.83
CA HIS A 57 -4.97 -10.09 4.69
C HIS A 57 -6.36 -10.37 5.27
N GLN A 58 -6.67 -9.83 6.45
CA GLN A 58 -7.93 -10.05 7.16
C GLN A 58 -9.13 -9.30 6.59
N ARG A 59 -8.94 -8.09 6.05
CA ARG A 59 -10.02 -7.28 5.45
C ARG A 59 -10.57 -7.85 4.16
N ASP A 60 -9.95 -8.93 3.68
CA ASP A 60 -10.33 -9.69 2.52
C ASP A 60 -10.73 -8.81 1.34
N PHE A 61 -9.73 -8.24 0.68
CA PHE A 61 -9.90 -7.45 -0.52
C PHE A 61 -10.31 -8.30 -1.74
N HIS A 62 -11.28 -9.20 -1.55
CA HIS A 62 -11.88 -10.10 -2.53
C HIS A 62 -12.34 -9.43 -3.83
N SER A 63 -12.53 -8.11 -3.82
CA SER A 63 -13.00 -7.35 -4.98
C SER A 63 -11.89 -6.91 -5.94
N GLY A 64 -10.61 -7.19 -5.66
CA GLY A 64 -9.49 -6.78 -6.50
C GLY A 64 -8.27 -7.68 -6.43
N SER A 65 -7.32 -7.46 -7.35
CA SER A 65 -6.00 -8.10 -7.32
C SER A 65 -4.97 -7.15 -6.74
N PHE A 66 -4.16 -7.64 -5.81
CA PHE A 66 -3.15 -6.85 -5.10
C PHE A 66 -1.79 -7.52 -5.16
N ILE A 67 -0.74 -6.70 -5.19
CA ILE A 67 0.63 -7.14 -4.94
C ILE A 67 1.08 -6.40 -3.69
N LEU A 68 1.47 -7.15 -2.68
CA LEU A 68 1.99 -6.63 -1.41
C LEU A 68 3.44 -7.04 -1.30
N TRP A 69 4.28 -6.10 -0.89
CA TRP A 69 5.70 -6.35 -0.67
C TRP A 69 6.23 -5.36 0.36
N THR A 70 7.29 -5.78 1.05
CA THR A 70 8.06 -4.93 1.96
C THR A 70 9.52 -4.93 1.52
N THR A 71 10.21 -3.83 1.81
CA THR A 71 11.66 -3.75 1.68
C THR A 71 12.21 -2.87 2.79
N GLU A 72 13.43 -3.16 3.22
CA GLU A 72 14.13 -2.26 4.13
C GLU A 72 14.72 -1.07 3.36
N VAL A 73 14.58 0.13 3.93
CA VAL A 73 15.12 1.36 3.38
C VAL A 73 15.88 2.16 4.44
N LYS A 74 16.93 2.86 4.03
CA LYS A 74 17.57 3.91 4.85
C LYS A 74 16.92 5.24 4.51
N VAL A 75 16.40 5.93 5.53
CA VAL A 75 15.70 7.21 5.35
C VAL A 75 16.40 8.34 6.07
N LEU A 76 16.42 9.51 5.43
CA LEU A 76 16.82 10.75 6.11
C LEU A 76 15.68 11.22 7.02
N ARG A 77 16.03 11.76 8.20
CA ARG A 77 15.07 12.26 9.21
C ARG A 77 14.06 11.17 9.65
N ARG A 78 14.57 10.02 10.12
CA ARG A 78 13.78 8.87 10.60
C ARG A 78 12.64 9.23 11.55
N SER A 79 12.83 10.23 12.41
CA SER A 79 11.81 10.73 13.35
C SER A 79 10.53 11.27 12.70
N ARG A 80 10.52 11.47 11.38
CA ARG A 80 9.31 11.83 10.62
C ARG A 80 8.46 10.62 10.21
N PHE A 81 8.95 9.40 10.37
CA PHE A 81 8.30 8.18 9.87
C PHE A 81 7.99 7.18 10.98
N VAL A 82 8.84 7.10 11.99
CA VAL A 82 8.66 6.19 13.12
C VAL A 82 8.29 7.01 14.35
N ARG A 83 7.16 6.67 14.98
CA ARG A 83 6.73 7.27 16.26
C ARG A 83 7.28 6.49 17.44
#